data_AF-A0A9C7RKC0-F1
#
_entry.id   AF-A0A9C7RKC0-F1
#
_cell.length_a   1.000
_cell.length_b   1.000
_cell.length_c   1.000
_cell.angle_alpha   90.00
_cell.angle_beta   90.00
_cell.angle_gamma   90.00
#
_symmetry.space_group_name_H-M   'P 1'
#
loop_
_entity.id
_entity.type
_entity.pdbx_description
1 polymer ?
#
loop_
_entity_poly.entity_id
_entity_poly.type
_entity_poly.pdbx_seq_one_letter_code
_entity_poly.pdbx_strand_id
1 'polypeptide(L)'
;MDDFQLSFSMMTVSDIPEVTLVMKRAFDDDAQKRLGIQSGDPPGYDNGDFFRQWLLPYDESVGYKIIAGEEIFGGIIVWILPEAHNILGTVFVNPDYQD
;
A
#
# COMPACT_ATOMS: atom_id res chain seq x y z
N MET A 1 8.79 0.78 26.65
CA MET A 1 8.09 0.79 25.35
C MET A 1 8.99 1.58 24.46
N ASP A 2 9.65 0.91 23.51
CA ASP A 2 10.26 1.67 22.42
C ASP A 2 9.11 2.40 21.72
N ASP A 3 9.26 3.71 21.53
CA ASP A 3 8.26 4.53 20.87
C ASP A 3 8.08 3.98 19.45
N PHE A 4 6.91 3.40 19.18
CA PHE A 4 6.53 2.96 17.86
C PHE A 4 6.25 4.19 17.00
N GLN A 5 7.32 4.77 16.42
CA GLN A 5 7.23 5.99 15.63
C GLN A 5 7.00 5.65 14.16
N LEU A 6 5.83 6.04 13.66
CA LEU A 6 5.51 5.99 12.25
C LEU A 6 6.11 7.18 11.50
N SER A 7 6.63 6.91 10.32
CA SER A 7 7.05 7.92 9.34
C SER A 7 6.52 7.57 7.96
N PHE A 8 6.45 8.59 7.10
CA PHE A 8 5.98 8.47 5.72
C PHE A 8 7.06 8.99 4.80
N SER A 9 7.35 8.24 3.74
CA SER A 9 8.27 8.68 2.69
C SER A 9 7.74 8.28 1.32
N MET A 10 8.21 8.95 0.27
CA MET A 10 7.81 8.58 -1.09
C MET A 10 8.31 7.17 -1.41
N MET A 11 7.42 6.40 -2.06
CA MET A 11 7.73 5.09 -2.57
C MET A 11 8.57 5.21 -3.85
N THR A 12 9.59 4.38 -3.98
CA THR A 12 10.37 4.23 -5.22
C THR A 12 10.19 2.83 -5.81
N VAL A 13 10.67 2.63 -7.03
CA VAL A 13 10.66 1.32 -7.69
C VAL A 13 11.39 0.25 -6.87
N SER A 14 12.43 0.61 -6.10
CA SER A 14 13.15 -0.36 -5.25
C SER A 14 12.33 -0.87 -4.08
N ASP A 15 11.29 -0.13 -3.67
CA ASP A 15 10.44 -0.50 -2.54
C ASP A 15 9.34 -1.50 -2.93
N ILE A 16 9.03 -1.62 -4.23
CA ILE A 16 7.90 -2.42 -4.73
C ILE A 16 7.92 -3.85 -4.20
N PRO A 17 9.05 -4.60 -4.22
CA PRO A 17 9.05 -5.97 -3.72
C PRO A 17 8.59 -6.09 -2.26
N GLU A 18 9.05 -5.20 -1.38
CA GLU A 18 8.71 -5.25 0.04
C GLU A 18 7.29 -4.73 0.31
N VAL A 19 6.90 -3.62 -0.31
CA VAL A 19 5.55 -3.05 -0.12
C VAL A 19 4.46 -3.98 -0.67
N THR A 20 4.75 -4.73 -1.75
CA THR A 20 3.86 -5.75 -2.32
C THR A 20 3.60 -6.89 -1.33
N LEU A 21 4.60 -7.31 -0.56
CA LEU A 21 4.40 -8.36 0.46
C LEU A 21 3.42 -7.89 1.54
N VAL A 22 3.53 -6.63 1.96
CA VAL A 22 2.63 -6.04 2.95
C VAL A 22 1.22 -5.87 2.38
N MET A 23 1.11 -5.38 1.13
CA MET A 23 -0.16 -5.24 0.42
C MET A 23 -0.89 -6.57 0.31
N LYS A 24 -0.17 -7.63 -0.08
CA LYS A 24 -0.70 -8.99 -0.14
C LYS A 24 -1.28 -9.43 1.20
N ARG A 25 -0.49 -9.30 2.28
CA ARG A 25 -0.93 -9.69 3.62
C ARG A 25 -2.19 -8.94 4.04
N ALA A 26 -2.24 -7.63 3.79
CA ALA A 26 -3.37 -6.80 4.15
C ALA A 26 -4.67 -7.21 3.42
N PHE A 27 -4.59 -7.45 2.11
CA PHE A 27 -5.77 -7.81 1.32
C PHE A 27 -6.20 -9.26 1.51
N ASP A 28 -5.26 -10.19 1.70
CA ASP A 28 -5.59 -11.58 2.06
C ASP A 28 -6.26 -11.64 3.44
N ASP A 29 -5.78 -10.86 4.42
CA ASP A 29 -6.38 -10.79 5.75
C ASP A 29 -7.81 -10.20 5.71
N ASP A 30 -8.04 -9.08 5.01
CA ASP A 30 -9.38 -8.51 4.87
C ASP A 30 -10.31 -9.46 4.10
N ALA A 31 -9.85 -10.11 3.03
CA ALA A 31 -10.64 -11.09 2.29
C ALA A 31 -11.03 -12.29 3.16
N GLN A 32 -10.13 -12.78 4.01
CA GLN A 32 -10.45 -13.84 4.97
C GLN A 32 -11.47 -13.37 6.01
N LYS A 33 -11.27 -12.19 6.61
CA LYS A 33 -12.14 -11.63 7.65
C LYS A 33 -13.53 -11.24 7.13
N ARG A 34 -13.65 -10.74 5.90
CA ARG A 34 -14.88 -10.17 5.33
C ARG A 34 -15.65 -11.15 4.45
N LEU A 35 -14.94 -11.98 3.68
CA LEU A 35 -15.52 -12.81 2.63
C LEU A 35 -15.30 -14.31 2.85
N GLY A 36 -14.41 -14.70 3.77
CA GLY A 36 -14.08 -16.10 4.04
C GLY A 36 -13.29 -16.78 2.92
N ILE A 37 -12.66 -16.00 2.03
CA ILE A 37 -11.80 -16.49 0.94
C ILE A 37 -10.33 -16.25 1.26
N GLN A 38 -9.43 -17.05 0.69
CA GLN A 38 -8.00 -16.98 1.03
C GLN A 38 -7.26 -15.78 0.43
N SER A 39 -7.65 -15.36 -0.77
CA SER A 39 -6.95 -14.34 -1.54
C SER A 39 -7.82 -13.12 -1.73
N GLY A 40 -7.22 -11.94 -1.56
CA GLY A 40 -7.88 -10.67 -1.84
C GLY A 40 -7.89 -10.25 -3.30
N ASP A 41 -8.46 -9.08 -3.50
CA ASP A 41 -8.46 -8.26 -4.72
C ASP A 41 -7.74 -6.94 -4.41
N PRO A 42 -7.27 -6.13 -5.39
CA PRO A 42 -7.47 -6.20 -6.84
C PRO A 42 -6.32 -6.90 -7.61
N PRO A 43 -6.46 -7.20 -8.91
CA PRO A 43 -5.39 -7.81 -9.72
C PRO A 43 -4.04 -7.10 -9.60
N GLY A 44 -2.97 -7.89 -9.44
CA GLY A 44 -1.59 -7.40 -9.36
C GLY A 44 -1.13 -6.92 -7.97
N TYR A 45 -1.98 -7.01 -6.95
CA TYR A 45 -1.63 -6.64 -5.56
C TYR A 45 -0.54 -7.53 -4.95
N ASP A 46 -0.39 -8.75 -5.45
CA ASP A 46 0.47 -9.81 -4.90
C ASP A 46 1.81 -9.97 -5.62
N ASN A 47 2.00 -9.28 -6.76
CA ASN A 47 3.21 -9.38 -7.58
C ASN A 47 3.82 -8.02 -7.97
N GLY A 48 3.18 -6.92 -7.56
CA GLY A 48 3.62 -5.55 -7.82
C GLY A 48 3.14 -4.95 -9.14
N ASP A 49 2.41 -5.71 -9.96
CA ASP A 49 1.80 -5.20 -11.20
C ASP A 49 0.80 -4.09 -10.90
N PHE A 50 0.15 -4.11 -9.73
CA PHE A 50 -0.72 -3.02 -9.30
C PHE A 50 0.02 -1.67 -9.30
N PHE A 51 1.25 -1.60 -8.76
CA PHE A 51 2.05 -0.37 -8.78
C PHE A 51 2.53 -0.02 -10.17
N ARG A 52 2.93 -1.02 -10.98
CA ARG A 52 3.33 -0.80 -12.37
C ARG A 52 2.20 -0.26 -13.23
N GLN A 53 0.95 -0.59 -12.88
CA GLN A 53 -0.23 -0.16 -13.60
C GLN A 53 -0.76 1.20 -13.09
N TRP A 54 -0.78 1.43 -11.78
CA TRP A 54 -1.53 2.55 -11.17
C TRP A 54 -0.69 3.63 -10.50
N LEU A 55 0.60 3.37 -10.25
CA LEU A 55 1.52 4.33 -9.64
C LEU A 55 2.55 4.86 -10.65
N LEU A 56 3.37 3.98 -11.23
CA LEU A 56 4.55 4.37 -11.99
C LEU A 56 4.30 5.13 -13.30
N PRO A 57 3.23 4.88 -14.08
CA PRO A 57 3.08 5.49 -15.40
C PRO A 57 2.56 6.94 -15.42
N TYR A 58 2.12 7.48 -14.28
CA TYR A 58 1.38 8.75 -14.23
C TYR A 58 2.09 9.77 -13.37
N ASP A 59 2.28 10.98 -13.90
CA ASP A 59 2.90 12.11 -13.19
C ASP A 59 2.00 12.61 -12.04
N GLU A 60 0.68 12.39 -12.16
CA GLU A 60 -0.32 12.73 -11.15
C GLU A 60 -0.36 11.73 -9.98
N SER A 61 0.29 10.57 -10.11
CA SER A 61 0.30 9.52 -9.09
C SER A 61 1.45 9.70 -8.10
N VAL A 62 1.12 9.77 -6.80
CA VAL A 62 2.11 9.81 -5.72
C VAL A 62 1.92 8.62 -4.79
N GLY A 63 2.98 7.84 -4.63
CA GLY A 63 3.03 6.70 -3.73
C GLY A 63 3.78 7.04 -2.44
N TYR A 64 3.21 6.70 -1.29
CA TYR A 64 3.88 6.79 0.00
C TYR A 64 4.01 5.40 0.60
N LYS A 65 5.15 5.13 1.22
CA LYS A 65 5.36 4.00 2.12
C LYS A 65 5.26 4.46 3.56
N ILE A 66 4.64 3.64 4.39
CA ILE A 66 4.52 3.80 5.84
C ILE A 66 5.66 3.01 6.46
N ILE A 67 6.46 3.62 7.33
CA ILE A 67 7.67 3.02 7.90
C ILE A 67 7.60 3.07 9.43
N ALA A 68 7.98 1.98 10.07
CA ALA A 68 8.31 1.94 11.50
C ALA A 68 9.67 1.25 11.66
N GLY A 69 10.65 1.96 12.25
CA GLY A 69 12.04 1.47 12.28
C GLY A 69 12.61 1.32 10.86
N GLU A 70 13.03 0.11 10.51
CA GLU A 70 13.58 -0.23 9.18
C GLU A 70 12.58 -0.98 8.29
N GLU A 71 11.36 -1.21 8.76
CA GLU A 71 10.37 -2.04 8.06
C GLU A 71 9.29 -1.18 7.38
N ILE A 72 8.85 -1.62 6.21
CA ILE A 72 7.65 -1.08 5.56
C ILE A 72 6.40 -1.70 6.18
N PHE A 73 5.52 -0.86 6.70
CA PHE A 73 4.27 -1.23 7.36
C PHE A 73 3.04 -1.06 6.47
N GLY A 74 3.17 -0.44 5.31
CA GLY A 74 2.03 -0.22 4.44
C GLY A 74 2.32 0.76 3.32
N GLY A 75 1.29 1.06 2.54
CA GLY A 75 1.40 1.91 1.38
C GLY A 75 0.14 2.72 1.14
N ILE A 76 0.32 3.86 0.48
CA ILE A 76 -0.75 4.76 0.06
C ILE A 76 -0.46 5.17 -1.39
N ILE A 77 -1.47 5.16 -2.24
CA ILE A 77 -1.41 5.87 -3.53
C ILE A 77 -2.43 7.01 -3.50
N VAL A 78 -1.98 8.21 -3.84
CA VAL A 78 -2.83 9.38 -4.04
C VAL A 78 -2.69 9.85 -5.48
N TRP A 79 -3.81 10.03 -6.17
CA TRP A 79 -3.85 10.65 -7.49
C TRP A 79 -4.20 12.13 -7.32
N ILE A 80 -3.28 13.01 -7.69
CA ILE A 80 -3.39 14.47 -7.55
C ILE A 80 -3.79 15.05 -8.91
N LEU A 81 -5.10 15.16 -9.15
CA LEU A 81 -5.64 15.56 -10.45
C LEU A 81 -5.85 17.09 -10.53
N PRO A 82 -6.06 17.65 -11.75
CA PRO A 82 -6.41 19.05 -11.91
C PRO A 82 -7.62 19.49 -11.08
N GLU A 83 -7.71 20.79 -10.81
CA GLU A 83 -8.86 21.40 -10.11
C GLU A 83 -9.10 20.86 -8.69
N ALA A 84 -8.04 20.39 -8.03
CA ALA A 84 -8.06 19.83 -6.66
C ALA A 84 -8.96 18.58 -6.51
N HIS A 85 -9.21 17.85 -7.60
CA HIS A 85 -9.94 16.58 -7.57
C HIS A 85 -9.00 15.42 -7.23
N ASN A 86 -8.58 15.34 -5.97
CA ASN A 86 -7.64 14.30 -5.54
C ASN A 86 -8.37 13.02 -5.15
N ILE A 87 -7.78 11.86 -5.46
CA ILE A 87 -8.34 10.54 -5.15
C ILE A 87 -7.34 9.74 -4.30
N LEU A 88 -7.83 9.15 -3.21
CA LEU A 88 -7.11 8.11 -2.49
C LEU A 88 -7.28 6.79 -3.26
N GLY A 89 -6.27 6.39 -4.03
CA GLY A 89 -6.34 5.22 -4.91
C GLY A 89 -6.25 3.90 -4.13
N THR A 90 -5.35 3.82 -3.16
CA THR A 90 -5.28 2.69 -2.23
C THR A 90 -4.68 3.10 -0.90
N VAL A 91 -5.07 2.41 0.16
CA VAL A 91 -4.40 2.42 1.46
C VAL A 91 -4.41 1.01 2.02
N PHE A 92 -3.28 0.55 2.50
CA PHE A 92 -3.14 -0.73 3.18
C PHE A 92 -2.07 -0.64 4.24
N VAL A 93 -2.26 -1.37 5.34
CA VAL A 93 -1.36 -1.42 6.49
C VAL A 93 -1.16 -2.88 6.88
N ASN A 94 -0.03 -3.21 7.49
CA ASN A 94 0.23 -4.52 8.06
C ASN A 94 -0.95 -4.95 8.96
N PRO A 95 -1.63 -6.08 8.67
CA PRO A 95 -2.84 -6.48 9.39
C PRO A 95 -2.61 -6.76 10.87
N ASP A 96 -1.38 -7.04 11.31
CA ASP A 96 -1.04 -7.26 12.72
C ASP A 96 -1.20 -5.98 13.58
N TYR A 97 -1.34 -4.81 12.94
CA TYR A 97 -1.39 -3.49 13.56
C TYR A 97 -2.68 -2.72 13.23
N GLN A 98 -3.71 -3.44 12.79
CA GLN A 98 -5.02 -2.89 12.48
C GLN A 98 -6.05 -3.36 13.51
N ASP A 99 -6.03 -2.83 14.74
CA ASP A 99 -7.09 -2.92 15.79
C ASP A 99 -6.70 -2.04 17.01
#